data_AF-A0A959Q6K7-F1
#
_entry.id   AF-A0A959Q6K7-F1
#
_cell.length_a   1.000
_cell.length_b   1.000
_cell.length_c   1.000
_cell.angle_alpha   90.00
_cell.angle_beta   90.00
_cell.angle_gamma   90.00
#
_symmetry.space_group_name_H-M   'P 1'
#
loop_
_entity.id
_entity.type
_entity.pdbx_description
1 polymer ?
#
loop_
_entity_poly.entity_id
_entity_poly.type
_entity_poly.pdbx_seq_one_letter_code
_entity_poly.pdbx_strand_id
1 'polypeptide(L)'
;RRHSTQQLTKAYGVSLLLDVLVGNDQSLIADILASLVVLKFSREDESEADQYSVIYLCETEYAANGAASFFEKLIAQGSVSPPEFLSTHPNPDNRVEDINMEADDRGCDTTFDSSVMEWQDFQASLP
;
A
#
# COMPACT_ATOMS: atom_id res chain seq x y z
N ARG A 1 -8.75 -4.98 0.83
CA ARG A 1 -9.58 -3.95 1.52
C ARG A 1 -9.91 -2.83 0.53
N ARG A 2 -10.78 -1.85 0.85
CA ARG A 2 -11.27 -0.83 -0.12
C ARG A 2 -10.99 0.62 0.31
N HIS A 3 -9.76 0.88 0.75
CA HIS A 3 -9.34 2.16 1.34
C HIS A 3 -9.60 3.38 0.44
N SER A 4 -9.36 3.28 -0.87
CA SER A 4 -9.62 4.41 -1.79
C SER A 4 -11.09 4.83 -1.81
N THR A 5 -12.01 3.86 -1.86
CA THR A 5 -13.46 4.17 -1.84
C THR A 5 -13.92 4.66 -0.48
N GLN A 6 -13.30 4.19 0.61
CA GLN A 6 -13.57 4.67 1.96
C GLN A 6 -13.09 6.12 2.13
N GLN A 7 -11.91 6.47 1.61
CA GLN A 7 -11.39 7.83 1.60
C GLN A 7 -12.26 8.78 0.78
N LEU A 8 -12.70 8.37 -0.42
CA LEU A 8 -13.67 9.14 -1.20
C LEU A 8 -15.00 9.32 -0.46
N THR A 9 -15.51 8.28 0.18
CA THR A 9 -16.73 8.37 0.99
C THR A 9 -16.53 9.29 2.19
N LYS A 10 -15.35 9.33 2.79
CA LYS A 10 -15.02 10.25 3.89
C LYS A 10 -14.90 11.70 3.42
N ALA A 11 -14.38 11.92 2.22
CA ALA A 11 -14.19 13.24 1.64
C ALA A 11 -15.49 13.85 1.09
N TYR A 12 -16.31 13.06 0.40
CA TYR A 12 -17.51 13.53 -0.32
C TYR A 12 -18.83 13.03 0.29
N GLY A 13 -18.81 11.99 1.12
CA GLY A 13 -20.02 11.44 1.72
C GLY A 13 -21.02 10.91 0.68
N VAL A 14 -22.31 11.03 1.02
CA VAL A 14 -23.41 10.65 0.11
C VAL A 14 -23.67 11.69 -0.99
N SER A 15 -23.03 12.86 -0.96
CA SER A 15 -23.28 13.92 -1.95
C SER A 15 -22.85 13.47 -3.35
N LEU A 16 -21.73 12.74 -3.45
CA LEU A 16 -21.28 12.14 -4.71
C LEU A 16 -22.38 11.34 -5.42
N LEU A 17 -23.13 10.52 -4.68
CA LEU A 17 -24.22 9.72 -5.25
C LEU A 17 -25.38 10.59 -5.70
N LEU A 18 -25.74 11.62 -4.92
CA LEU A 18 -26.79 12.57 -5.29
C LEU A 18 -26.41 13.37 -6.55
N ASP A 19 -25.16 13.78 -6.66
CA ASP A 19 -24.68 14.58 -7.79
C ASP A 19 -24.62 13.77 -9.09
N VAL A 20 -24.23 12.49 -9.02
CA VAL A 20 -24.31 11.56 -10.17
C VAL A 20 -25.77 11.37 -10.62
N LEU A 21 -26.70 11.26 -9.68
CA LEU A 21 -28.14 11.09 -9.99
C LEU A 21 -28.76 12.35 -10.60
N VAL A 22 -28.35 13.54 -10.16
CA VAL A 22 -28.91 14.81 -10.61
C VAL A 22 -28.19 15.36 -11.86
N GLY A 23 -26.97 14.89 -12.16
CA GLY A 23 -26.24 15.20 -13.40
C GLY A 23 -25.75 16.64 -13.52
N ASN A 24 -25.60 17.35 -12.39
CA ASN A 24 -25.55 18.81 -12.37
C ASN A 24 -24.16 19.42 -12.57
N ASP A 25 -23.06 18.70 -12.38
CA ASP A 25 -21.74 19.36 -12.32
C ASP A 25 -20.58 18.56 -12.92
N GLN A 26 -20.11 18.98 -14.11
CA GLN A 26 -18.91 18.43 -14.74
C GLN A 26 -17.62 18.83 -13.99
N SER A 27 -17.64 19.92 -13.23
CA SER A 27 -16.50 20.38 -12.44
C SER A 27 -16.16 19.41 -11.30
N LEU A 28 -17.19 18.78 -10.71
CA LEU A 28 -17.05 17.78 -9.66
C LEU A 28 -16.27 16.54 -10.14
N ILE A 29 -16.49 16.10 -11.38
CA ILE A 29 -15.76 14.95 -11.96
C ILE A 29 -14.26 15.26 -12.02
N ALA A 30 -13.89 16.49 -12.40
CA ALA A 30 -12.49 16.90 -12.43
C ALA A 30 -11.88 16.95 -11.02
N ASP A 31 -12.63 17.46 -10.03
CA ASP A 31 -12.17 17.51 -8.63
C ASP A 31 -11.99 16.12 -8.03
N ILE A 32 -12.89 15.18 -8.33
CA ILE A 32 -12.77 13.78 -7.90
C ILE A 32 -11.52 13.14 -8.52
N LEU A 33 -11.30 13.32 -9.82
CA LEU A 33 -10.11 12.82 -10.51
C LEU A 33 -8.83 13.40 -9.90
N ALA A 34 -8.82 14.70 -9.57
CA ALA A 34 -7.70 15.34 -8.90
C ALA A 34 -7.49 14.79 -7.47
N SER A 35 -8.58 14.54 -6.72
CA SER A 35 -8.49 13.97 -5.37
C SER A 35 -7.91 12.56 -5.35
N LEU A 36 -8.19 11.76 -6.39
CA LEU A 36 -7.64 10.42 -6.56
C LEU A 36 -6.12 10.42 -6.73
N VAL A 37 -5.57 11.47 -7.34
CA VAL A 37 -4.11 11.62 -7.55
C VAL A 37 -3.38 11.96 -6.25
N VAL A 38 -4.04 12.62 -5.31
CA VAL A 38 -3.43 13.10 -4.05
C VAL A 38 -3.94 12.33 -2.83
N LEU A 39 -4.46 11.12 -3.02
CA LEU A 39 -4.90 10.29 -1.90
C LEU A 39 -3.73 10.04 -0.94
N LYS A 40 -3.96 10.37 0.32
CA LYS A 40 -3.12 9.98 1.45
C LYS A 40 -3.91 9.04 2.32
N PHE A 41 -3.35 7.89 2.65
CA PHE A 41 -4.03 6.92 3.51
C PHE A 41 -3.71 7.19 4.99
N SER A 42 -4.62 6.76 5.87
CA SER A 42 -4.40 6.86 7.32
C SER A 42 -3.36 5.82 7.78
N ARG A 43 -2.77 6.01 8.96
CA ARG A 43 -1.84 5.02 9.54
C ARG A 43 -2.53 3.67 9.76
N GLU A 44 -3.83 3.69 10.04
CA GLU A 44 -4.66 2.51 10.20
C GLU A 44 -4.88 1.78 8.86
N ASP A 45 -5.12 2.52 7.77
CA ASP A 45 -5.25 1.93 6.42
C ASP A 45 -3.94 1.26 6.00
N GLU A 46 -2.81 1.93 6.27
CA GLU A 46 -1.46 1.39 6.03
C GLU A 46 -1.21 0.11 6.81
N SER A 47 -1.51 0.11 8.12
CA SER A 47 -1.31 -1.07 8.98
C SER A 47 -2.19 -2.24 8.54
N GLU A 48 -3.43 -1.98 8.11
CA GLU A 48 -4.29 -3.00 7.54
C GLU A 48 -3.74 -3.50 6.19
N ALA A 49 -3.23 -2.62 5.34
CA ALA A 49 -2.62 -3.05 4.08
C ALA A 49 -1.40 -3.96 4.31
N ASP A 50 -0.54 -3.60 5.28
CA ASP A 50 0.63 -4.37 5.68
C ASP A 50 0.23 -5.75 6.19
N GLN A 51 -0.77 -5.83 7.09
CA GLN A 51 -1.30 -7.08 7.59
C GLN A 51 -1.81 -7.98 6.45
N TYR A 52 -2.60 -7.41 5.53
CA TYR A 52 -3.15 -8.17 4.41
C TYR A 52 -2.08 -8.59 3.41
N SER A 53 -0.97 -7.87 3.30
CA SER A 53 0.16 -8.29 2.47
C SER A 53 0.72 -9.64 2.96
N VAL A 54 0.87 -9.81 4.27
CA VAL A 54 1.29 -11.09 4.89
C VAL A 54 0.26 -12.16 4.60
N ILE A 55 -1.03 -11.87 4.82
CA ILE A 55 -2.13 -12.83 4.58
C ILE A 55 -2.10 -13.37 3.15
N TYR A 56 -1.93 -12.50 2.15
CA TYR A 56 -1.96 -12.92 0.76
C TYR A 56 -0.72 -13.71 0.35
N LEU A 57 0.45 -13.41 0.93
CA LEU A 57 1.70 -14.07 0.59
C LEU A 57 1.92 -15.38 1.37
N CYS A 58 1.29 -15.54 2.54
CA CYS A 58 1.45 -16.70 3.42
C CYS A 58 1.20 -18.05 2.74
N GLU A 59 0.31 -18.10 1.75
CA GLU A 59 -0.05 -19.30 0.99
C GLU A 59 0.72 -19.44 -0.33
N THR A 60 1.73 -18.60 -0.56
CA THR A 60 2.53 -18.58 -1.79
C THR A 60 3.97 -19.01 -1.52
N GLU A 61 4.78 -19.10 -2.58
CA GLU A 61 6.23 -19.36 -2.50
C GLU A 61 7.06 -18.12 -2.11
N TYR A 62 6.43 -16.94 -1.99
CA TYR A 62 7.11 -15.72 -1.61
C TYR A 62 7.19 -15.58 -0.09
N ALA A 63 8.30 -15.02 0.40
CA ALA A 63 8.45 -14.66 1.80
C ALA A 63 7.33 -13.71 2.25
N ALA A 64 6.51 -14.14 3.20
CA ALA A 64 5.32 -13.41 3.64
C ALA A 64 5.65 -12.08 4.33
N ASN A 65 6.87 -11.94 4.87
CA ASN A 65 7.40 -10.71 5.44
C ASN A 65 8.25 -9.88 4.44
N GLY A 66 8.21 -10.16 3.14
CA GLY A 66 9.02 -9.45 2.14
C GLY A 66 8.83 -7.93 2.15
N ALA A 67 7.64 -7.46 2.52
CA ALA A 67 7.37 -6.04 2.73
C ALA A 67 8.23 -5.44 3.86
N ALA A 68 8.43 -6.15 4.98
CA ALA A 68 9.32 -5.71 6.05
C ALA A 68 10.75 -5.52 5.54
N SER A 69 11.28 -6.49 4.79
CA SER A 69 12.61 -6.40 4.18
C SER A 69 12.73 -5.24 3.18
N PHE A 70 11.66 -4.91 2.46
CA PHE A 70 11.62 -3.72 1.60
C PHE A 70 11.77 -2.44 2.43
N PHE A 71 11.00 -2.28 3.50
CA PHE A 71 11.07 -1.09 4.35
C PHE A 71 12.40 -0.96 5.08
N GLU A 72 12.99 -2.07 5.55
CA GLU A 72 14.33 -2.08 6.14
C GLU A 72 15.38 -1.53 5.16
N LYS A 73 15.36 -1.98 3.90
CA LYS A 73 16.25 -1.48 2.85
C LYS A 73 16.01 0.01 2.56
N LEU A 74 14.75 0.43 2.55
CA LEU A 74 14.37 1.83 2.32
C LEU A 74 14.87 2.76 3.42
N ILE A 75 14.72 2.33 4.68
CA ILE A 75 15.20 3.06 5.87
C ILE A 75 16.73 3.10 5.86
N ALA A 76 17.39 1.98 5.58
CA ALA A 76 18.85 1.88 5.52
C ALA A 76 19.46 2.77 4.42
N GLN A 77 18.75 3.01 3.31
CA GLN A 77 19.21 3.90 2.25
C GLN A 77 19.23 5.39 2.65
N GLY A 78 18.53 5.80 3.72
CA GLY A 78 18.68 7.14 4.32
C GLY A 78 18.59 8.31 3.32
N SER A 79 17.57 8.32 2.45
CA SER A 79 17.46 9.33 1.40
C SER A 79 17.10 10.72 1.95
N VAL A 80 17.78 11.76 1.43
CA VAL A 80 17.56 13.19 1.80
C VAL A 80 16.13 13.65 1.44
N SER A 81 15.51 12.99 0.45
CA SER A 81 14.09 13.11 0.14
C SER A 81 13.46 11.73 0.23
N PRO A 82 12.33 11.55 0.93
CA PRO A 82 11.57 10.31 0.87
C PRO A 82 11.21 10.01 -0.60
N PRO A 83 11.26 8.73 -1.02
CA PRO A 83 10.69 8.33 -2.30
C PRO A 83 9.22 8.74 -2.39
N GLU A 84 8.72 9.02 -3.60
CA GLU A 84 7.32 9.43 -3.84
C GLU A 84 6.31 8.47 -3.17
N PHE A 85 6.64 7.18 -3.12
CA PHE A 85 5.87 6.17 -2.41
C PHE A 85 5.62 6.54 -0.93
N LEU A 86 6.62 7.04 -0.21
CA LEU A 86 6.48 7.45 1.19
C LEU A 86 5.71 8.78 1.36
N SER A 87 5.52 9.55 0.28
CA SER A 87 4.71 10.78 0.30
C SER A 87 3.21 10.50 0.35
N THR A 88 2.77 9.37 -0.23
CA THR A 88 1.38 8.91 -0.23
C THR A 88 1.12 7.79 0.79
N HIS A 89 2.14 6.99 1.11
CA HIS A 89 2.14 5.92 2.11
C HIS A 89 3.16 6.22 3.23
N PRO A 90 2.81 7.10 4.19
CA PRO A 90 3.74 7.45 5.27
C PRO A 90 4.09 6.22 6.13
N ASN A 91 5.36 6.08 6.50
CA ASN A 91 5.81 4.95 7.30
C ASN A 91 5.17 4.98 8.72
N PRO A 92 4.46 3.93 9.15
CA PRO A 92 4.19 3.65 10.55
C PRO A 92 5.51 3.34 11.25
N ASP A 93 5.74 3.95 12.41
CA ASP A 93 7.01 3.80 13.14
C ASP A 93 7.36 2.33 13.48
N ASN A 94 6.35 1.44 13.52
CA ASN A 94 6.48 0.02 13.89
C ASN A 94 6.22 -0.96 12.74
N ARG A 95 6.12 -0.51 11.48
CA ARG A 95 5.70 -1.35 10.34
C ARG A 95 6.48 -2.66 10.18
N VAL A 96 7.81 -2.58 10.30
CA VAL A 96 8.70 -3.75 10.16
C VAL A 96 8.40 -4.78 11.26
N GLU A 97 8.18 -4.31 12.48
CA GLU A 97 7.85 -5.18 13.62
C GLU A 97 6.48 -5.82 13.41
N ASP A 98 5.46 -5.02 13.06
CA ASP A 98 4.08 -5.48 12.87
C ASP A 98 3.96 -6.54 11.76
N ILE A 99 4.67 -6.36 10.63
CA ILE A 99 4.68 -7.34 9.53
C ILE A 99 5.31 -8.66 9.96
N ASN A 100 6.46 -8.60 10.66
CA ASN A 100 7.14 -9.81 11.12
C ASN A 100 6.30 -10.55 12.17
N MET A 101 5.69 -9.83 13.12
CA MET A 101 4.78 -10.42 14.11
C MET A 101 3.58 -11.11 13.45
N GLU A 102 2.95 -10.47 12.47
CA GLU A 102 1.81 -11.08 11.76
C GLU A 102 2.21 -12.35 10.98
N ALA A 103 3.42 -12.38 10.40
CA ALA A 103 3.94 -13.56 9.72
C ALA A 103 4.22 -14.71 10.71
N ASP A 104 4.82 -14.39 11.85
CA ASP A 104 5.13 -15.35 12.92
C ASP A 104 3.85 -15.93 13.55
N ASP A 105 2.88 -15.08 13.88
CA ASP A 105 1.60 -15.48 14.47
C ASP A 105 0.80 -16.44 13.58
N ARG A 106 0.97 -16.32 12.26
CA ARG A 106 0.35 -17.19 11.25
C ARG A 106 1.18 -18.42 10.92
N GLY A 107 2.46 -18.46 11.31
CA GLY A 107 3.41 -19.50 10.91
C GLY A 107 3.68 -19.49 9.40
N CYS A 108 3.72 -18.32 8.77
CA CYS A 108 4.01 -18.17 7.35
C CYS A 108 5.50 -18.41 7.06
N ASP A 109 5.83 -18.80 5.82
CA ASP A 109 7.23 -18.83 5.39
C ASP A 109 7.77 -17.40 5.19
N THR A 110 8.89 -17.10 5.83
CA THR A 110 9.63 -15.83 5.74
C THR A 110 10.97 -15.99 5.03
N THR A 111 11.25 -17.18 4.51
CA THR A 111 12.48 -17.49 3.80
C THR A 111 12.45 -16.84 2.43
N PHE A 112 13.41 -15.98 2.14
CA PHE A 112 13.58 -15.44 0.81
C PHE A 112 14.16 -16.52 -0.13
N ASP A 113 13.37 -16.97 -1.09
CA ASP A 113 13.80 -17.87 -2.15
C ASP A 113 14.21 -17.10 -3.41
N SER A 114 15.52 -17.00 -3.66
CA SER A 114 16.06 -16.35 -4.86
C SER A 114 15.86 -17.17 -6.14
N SER A 115 15.38 -18.42 -6.06
CA SER A 115 15.15 -19.28 -7.22
C SER A 115 13.83 -19.00 -7.95
N VAL A 116 12.88 -18.34 -7.30
CA VAL A 116 11.57 -17.98 -7.87
C VAL A 116 11.68 -16.80 -8.84
N MET A 117 12.46 -15.77 -8.49
CA MET A 117 12.75 -14.63 -9.35
C MET A 117 13.98 -13.86 -8.82
N GLU A 118 15.06 -13.81 -9.59
CA GLU A 118 16.18 -12.95 -9.22
C GLU A 118 15.83 -11.48 -9.48
N TRP A 119 16.28 -10.61 -8.57
CA TRP A 119 16.11 -9.15 -8.71
C TRP A 119 16.66 -8.63 -10.05
N GLN A 120 17.75 -9.22 -10.54
CA GLN A 120 18.37 -8.82 -11.81
C GLN A 120 17.49 -9.16 -13.01
N ASP A 121 16.81 -10.31 -12.99
CA ASP A 121 15.87 -10.71 -14.04
C ASP A 121 14.65 -9.77 -14.08
N PHE A 122 14.13 -9.41 -12.91
CA PHE A 122 13.07 -8.40 -12.81
C PHE A 122 13.52 -7.06 -13.40
N GLN A 123 14.70 -6.56 -13.01
CA GLN A 123 15.24 -5.31 -13.54
C GLN A 123 15.42 -5.34 -15.06
N ALA A 124 15.90 -6.47 -15.60
CA ALA A 124 16.07 -6.65 -17.04
C ALA A 124 14.73 -6.71 -17.82
N SER A 125 13.62 -6.99 -17.12
CA SER A 125 12.28 -7.05 -17.71
C SER A 125 11.56 -5.69 -17.81
N LEU A 126 12.07 -4.65 -17.14
CA LEU A 126 11.47 -3.32 -17.15
C LEU A 126 11.70 -2.61 -18.50
N PRO A 127 10.67 -1.95 -19.07
CA PRO A 127 10.76 -1.27 -20.37
C PRO A 127 11.63 -0.01 -20.37
#